data_AF-A0AAV0D1M7-F1
#
_entry.id   AF-A0AAV0D1M7-F1
#
_cell.length_a   1.000
_cell.length_b   1.000
_cell.length_c   1.000
_cell.angle_alpha   90.00
_cell.angle_beta   90.00
_cell.angle_gamma   90.00
#
_symmetry.space_group_name_H-M   'P 1'
#
loop_
_entity.id
_entity.type
_entity.pdbx_description
1 polymer ?
#
loop_
_entity_poly.entity_id
_entity_poly.type
_entity_poly.pdbx_seq_one_letter_code
_entity_poly.pdbx_strand_id
1 'polypeptide(L)'
;MRNSTDKQMLLYEGNQERPRIAVKDYLSDHIKKKYQKLERIGIIGTGRVNRLDWSDDEIKTLEFLDPSIYRHLEEGDKIVVLNLAMSALTDVVSATSVGAILSIAWQLASCEDENRLIFSDSKMMVCTPKPMHFLETRVIREATHRKPFDMPPHLTHKDIEKCCAYMCTALLRLAVKDEDNLVQAWDYICDQYRNFYRDEIAFRITPDRECIAGIRNLLQTRTLLRNTIGVFLLAFQELEGNDKKLCKMLYELPMCYVGMHAYSLFLDCSARLNAPISEFAALLKHPSTSKSLDTVTYILTHYEFPSEENKEMAEKAKTWRYARLFNSDMFADIQTKNCGMLAGVLAMVSHKIGGGGFGDVTKIRQISGLITQQRKWFEFVADNVIEHCNAAGWAKGRTR
;
A
#
# COMPACT_ATOMS: atom_id res chain seq x y z
N MET A 1 -25.46 6.38 3.52
CA MET A 1 -24.18 6.86 4.07
C MET A 1 -23.47 7.61 2.95
N ARG A 2 -23.42 8.94 3.04
CA ARG A 2 -22.97 9.83 1.96
C ARG A 2 -21.44 9.94 1.96
N ASN A 3 -20.88 10.00 0.75
CA ASN A 3 -19.45 10.05 0.44
C ASN A 3 -18.70 11.14 1.22
N SER A 4 -17.58 10.76 1.82
CA SER A 4 -16.64 11.63 2.54
C SER A 4 -15.59 12.28 1.63
N THR A 5 -15.68 12.07 0.32
CA THR A 5 -14.70 12.56 -0.67
C THR A 5 -15.04 13.94 -1.24
N ASP A 6 -16.32 14.36 -1.21
CA ASP A 6 -16.77 15.62 -1.82
C ASP A 6 -16.56 16.86 -0.93
N LYS A 7 -16.04 16.70 0.30
CA LYS A 7 -15.76 17.82 1.22
C LYS A 7 -14.31 18.32 1.21
N GLN A 8 -13.43 17.74 0.40
CA GLN A 8 -12.04 18.23 0.27
C GLN A 8 -11.85 19.33 -0.78
N MET A 9 -12.94 19.83 -1.37
CA MET A 9 -12.93 20.78 -2.49
C MET A 9 -13.08 22.26 -2.08
N LEU A 10 -12.66 22.63 -0.86
CA LEU A 10 -12.62 24.03 -0.42
C LEU A 10 -11.24 24.32 0.16
N LEU A 11 -10.52 25.25 -0.51
CA LEU A 11 -9.23 25.87 -0.19
C LEU A 11 -8.11 25.57 -1.21
N TYR A 12 -8.35 25.95 -2.46
CA TYR A 12 -7.29 26.48 -3.32
C TYR A 12 -7.80 27.76 -4.01
N GLU A 13 -8.42 28.65 -3.23
CA GLU A 13 -8.64 30.03 -3.66
C GLU A 13 -7.36 30.80 -3.35
N GLY A 14 -6.73 31.31 -4.39
CA GLY A 14 -5.59 32.19 -4.24
C GLY A 14 -5.98 33.43 -3.45
N ASN A 15 -5.18 33.80 -2.44
CA ASN A 15 -4.79 35.19 -2.22
C ASN A 15 -3.86 35.40 -1.01
N GLN A 16 -3.02 36.41 -1.19
CA GLN A 16 -2.39 37.27 -0.19
C GLN A 16 -1.29 36.67 0.68
N GLU A 17 -0.10 37.28 0.55
CA GLU A 17 1.06 37.10 1.42
C GLU A 17 0.70 37.36 2.88
N ARG A 18 0.25 36.31 3.58
CA ARG A 18 0.38 36.28 5.05
C ARG A 18 1.87 36.15 5.37
N PRO A 19 2.41 36.92 6.32
CA PRO A 19 3.81 36.82 6.68
C PRO A 19 4.12 35.39 7.12
N ARG A 20 5.07 34.76 6.42
CA ARG A 20 5.63 33.45 6.78
C ARG A 20 6.40 33.57 8.10
N ILE A 21 5.70 33.54 9.23
CA ILE A 21 6.36 33.47 10.53
C ILE A 21 6.93 32.06 10.65
N ALA A 22 8.25 31.96 10.79
CA ALA A 22 8.87 30.65 10.84
C ALA A 22 8.65 30.03 12.23
N VAL A 23 8.37 28.73 12.33
CA VAL A 23 8.14 28.04 13.63
C VAL A 23 9.28 28.25 14.62
N LYS A 24 10.50 28.46 14.12
CA LYS A 24 11.70 28.85 14.90
C LYS A 24 11.50 30.14 15.71
N ASP A 25 10.57 31.01 15.33
CA ASP A 25 10.25 32.25 16.03
C ASP A 25 9.28 32.03 17.20
N TYR A 26 8.67 30.83 17.31
CA TYR A 26 7.72 30.45 18.38
C TYR A 26 8.30 29.47 19.41
N LEU A 27 9.43 28.83 19.14
CA LEU A 27 10.08 27.94 20.10
C LEU A 27 10.85 28.78 21.11
N SER A 28 10.58 28.59 22.41
CA SER A 28 11.37 29.23 23.47
C SER A 28 12.87 28.89 23.31
N ASP A 29 13.76 29.79 23.73
CA ASP A 29 15.21 29.59 23.55
C ASP A 29 15.74 28.34 24.27
N HIS A 30 15.05 27.92 25.34
CA HIS A 30 15.30 26.64 26.00
C HIS A 30 15.02 25.45 25.07
N ILE A 31 13.91 25.51 24.32
CA ILE A 31 13.54 24.51 23.33
C ILE A 31 14.54 24.50 22.19
N LYS A 32 14.91 25.67 21.62
CA LYS A 32 15.94 25.77 20.58
C LYS A 32 17.26 25.11 20.98
N LYS A 33 17.73 25.33 22.22
CA LYS A 33 18.95 24.69 22.75
C LYS A 33 18.81 23.16 22.89
N LYS A 34 17.65 22.67 23.30
CA LYS A 34 17.37 21.23 23.40
C LYS A 34 17.34 20.58 22.02
N TYR A 35 16.79 21.27 21.02
CA TYR A 35 16.80 20.86 19.61
C TYR A 35 18.22 20.82 19.02
N GLN A 36 19.04 21.87 19.22
CA GLN A 36 20.44 21.91 18.77
C GLN A 36 21.31 20.80 19.38
N LYS A 37 21.05 20.40 20.63
CA LYS A 37 21.76 19.27 21.26
C LYS A 37 21.44 17.93 20.58
N LEU A 38 20.28 17.81 19.95
CA LEU A 38 19.81 16.62 19.23
C LEU A 38 20.22 16.60 17.76
N GLU A 39 20.56 17.75 17.15
CA GLU A 39 21.25 17.79 15.84
C GLU A 39 22.57 17.00 15.85
N ARG A 40 23.17 16.80 17.04
CA ARG A 40 24.35 15.97 17.26
C ARG A 40 24.07 14.46 17.27
N ILE A 41 22.82 14.04 17.38
CA ILE A 41 22.42 12.65 17.10
C ILE A 41 22.36 12.57 15.57
N GLY A 42 23.51 12.27 14.98
CA GLY A 42 23.72 12.31 13.54
C GLY A 42 22.56 11.71 12.77
N ILE A 43 21.80 12.57 12.09
CA ILE A 43 20.91 12.13 11.02
C ILE A 43 21.86 11.73 9.91
N ILE A 44 22.08 10.43 9.76
CA ILE A 44 22.78 9.89 8.61
C ILE A 44 21.88 10.20 7.41
N GLY A 45 22.09 11.37 6.79
CA GLY A 45 21.62 11.58 5.43
C GLY A 45 22.33 10.53 4.59
N THR A 46 21.61 9.48 4.19
CA THR A 46 22.23 8.25 3.67
C THR A 46 22.91 8.41 2.31
N GLY A 47 23.12 9.64 1.80
CA GLY A 47 23.61 9.91 0.45
C GLY A 47 22.80 9.23 -0.65
N ARG A 48 21.57 8.80 -0.31
CA ARG A 48 20.73 8.03 -1.22
C ARG A 48 20.11 8.94 -2.25
N VAL A 49 20.01 8.45 -3.47
CA VAL A 49 19.24 9.08 -4.53
C VAL A 49 17.77 9.10 -4.08
N ASN A 50 17.18 10.29 -4.04
CA ASN A 50 15.75 10.47 -3.81
C ASN A 50 15.11 10.81 -5.16
N ARG A 51 14.53 9.80 -5.82
CA ARG A 51 13.86 9.98 -7.09
C ARG A 51 12.42 10.42 -6.86
N LEU A 52 11.97 11.41 -7.62
CA LEU A 52 10.68 12.06 -7.42
C LEU A 52 9.75 11.93 -8.64
N ASP A 53 10.32 11.81 -9.84
CA ASP A 53 9.63 11.62 -11.10
C ASP A 53 9.16 10.17 -11.25
N TRP A 54 7.86 9.98 -11.44
CA TRP A 54 7.23 8.70 -11.72
C TRP A 54 6.31 8.83 -12.92
N SER A 55 6.29 7.79 -13.75
CA SER A 55 5.30 7.61 -14.81
C SER A 55 4.81 6.17 -14.81
N ASP A 56 3.55 5.95 -15.15
CA ASP A 56 2.96 4.63 -15.35
C ASP A 56 3.70 3.85 -16.44
N ASP A 57 4.39 4.53 -17.37
CA ASP A 57 5.23 3.90 -18.39
C ASP A 57 6.37 3.08 -17.80
N GLU A 58 6.82 3.41 -16.58
CA GLU A 58 7.80 2.59 -15.86
C GLU A 58 7.26 1.20 -15.53
N ILE A 59 5.94 1.07 -15.30
CA ILE A 59 5.30 -0.23 -15.11
C ILE A 59 5.04 -0.91 -16.45
N LYS A 60 4.55 -0.15 -17.45
CA LYS A 60 4.17 -0.70 -18.76
C LYS A 60 5.33 -1.33 -19.54
N THR A 61 6.56 -0.90 -19.22
CA THR A 61 7.80 -1.38 -19.84
C THR A 61 8.49 -2.51 -19.07
N LEU A 62 7.91 -2.95 -17.95
CA LEU A 62 8.45 -4.08 -17.19
C LEU A 62 8.18 -5.39 -17.92
N GLU A 63 9.16 -6.30 -17.91
CA GLU A 63 8.89 -7.70 -18.26
C GLU A 63 7.97 -8.32 -17.20
N PHE A 64 6.92 -9.02 -17.66
CA PHE A 64 5.89 -9.63 -16.80
C PHE A 64 5.45 -11.00 -17.33
N LEU A 65 4.87 -11.81 -16.47
CA LEU A 65 4.21 -13.08 -16.80
C LEU A 65 2.83 -12.79 -17.40
N ASP A 66 2.43 -13.48 -18.46
CA ASP A 66 1.05 -13.43 -18.97
C ASP A 66 0.05 -13.96 -17.92
N PRO A 67 -0.74 -13.12 -17.25
CA PRO A 67 -1.71 -13.62 -16.29
C PRO A 67 -3.01 -14.09 -16.98
N SER A 68 -3.25 -13.69 -18.24
CA SER A 68 -4.43 -14.09 -19.02
C SER A 68 -4.34 -15.49 -19.61
N ILE A 69 -3.14 -16.09 -19.66
CA ILE A 69 -2.89 -17.42 -20.25
C ILE A 69 -3.85 -18.50 -19.74
N TYR A 70 -4.27 -18.42 -18.47
CA TYR A 70 -5.21 -19.36 -17.85
C TYR A 70 -6.53 -19.48 -18.63
N ARG A 71 -7.01 -18.40 -19.24
CA ARG A 71 -8.29 -18.38 -20.01
C ARG A 71 -8.25 -19.28 -21.22
N HIS A 72 -7.07 -19.46 -21.79
CA HIS A 72 -6.84 -20.16 -23.03
C HIS A 72 -6.39 -21.60 -22.81
N LEU A 73 -6.24 -22.03 -21.56
CA LEU A 73 -5.92 -23.41 -21.23
C LEU A 73 -7.13 -24.31 -21.46
N GLU A 74 -6.85 -25.55 -21.84
CA GLU A 74 -7.84 -26.62 -21.85
C GLU A 74 -8.28 -26.95 -20.41
N GLU A 75 -9.46 -27.54 -20.25
CA GLU A 75 -10.06 -27.82 -18.94
C GLU A 75 -9.14 -28.67 -18.04
N GLY A 76 -8.46 -29.67 -18.60
CA GLY A 76 -7.51 -30.50 -17.86
C GLY A 76 -6.33 -29.69 -17.32
N ASP A 77 -5.78 -28.78 -18.13
CA ASP A 77 -4.66 -27.92 -17.74
C ASP A 77 -5.07 -26.88 -16.70
N LYS A 78 -6.31 -26.34 -16.79
CA LYS A 78 -6.87 -25.45 -15.77
C LYS A 78 -6.90 -26.10 -14.41
N ILE A 79 -7.38 -27.35 -14.33
CA ILE A 79 -7.41 -28.13 -13.08
C ILE A 79 -5.98 -28.30 -12.52
N VAL A 80 -4.99 -28.59 -13.36
CA VAL A 80 -3.59 -28.69 -12.94
C VAL A 80 -3.10 -27.36 -12.36
N VAL A 81 -3.38 -26.24 -13.02
CA VAL A 81 -2.97 -24.91 -12.55
C VAL A 81 -3.68 -24.51 -11.25
N LEU A 82 -4.97 -24.82 -11.10
CA LEU A 82 -5.72 -24.62 -9.85
C LEU A 82 -5.13 -25.43 -8.69
N ASN A 83 -4.88 -26.73 -8.91
CA ASN A 83 -4.29 -27.59 -7.90
C ASN A 83 -2.88 -27.13 -7.51
N LEU A 84 -2.09 -26.67 -8.49
CA LEU A 84 -0.75 -26.13 -8.25
C LEU A 84 -0.81 -24.86 -7.39
N ALA A 85 -1.72 -23.93 -7.70
CA ALA A 85 -1.89 -22.72 -6.91
C ALA A 85 -2.39 -23.03 -5.49
N MET A 86 -3.42 -23.88 -5.34
CA MET A 86 -3.99 -24.21 -4.02
C MET A 86 -3.01 -25.01 -3.15
N SER A 87 -2.24 -25.93 -3.75
CA SER A 87 -1.16 -26.65 -3.06
C SER A 87 -0.08 -25.69 -2.57
N ALA A 88 0.17 -24.58 -3.26
CA ALA A 88 1.14 -23.58 -2.79
C ALA A 88 0.73 -22.86 -1.50
N LEU A 89 -0.54 -22.90 -1.11
CA LEU A 89 -0.98 -22.33 0.16
C LEU A 89 -0.77 -23.31 1.34
N THR A 90 -0.56 -24.60 1.08
CA THR A 90 -0.65 -25.65 2.11
C THR A 90 0.50 -26.64 2.16
N ASP A 91 1.21 -26.82 1.05
CA ASP A 91 2.17 -27.90 0.86
C ASP A 91 3.46 -27.44 0.18
N VAL A 92 3.44 -27.17 -1.14
CA VAL A 92 4.67 -26.97 -1.93
C VAL A 92 4.70 -25.63 -2.65
N VAL A 93 5.79 -24.88 -2.50
CA VAL A 93 6.00 -23.58 -3.15
C VAL A 93 7.14 -23.61 -4.16
N SER A 94 6.85 -23.17 -5.39
CA SER A 94 7.80 -22.98 -6.49
C SER A 94 7.51 -21.68 -7.24
N ALA A 95 8.40 -21.25 -8.14
CA ALA A 95 8.14 -20.08 -8.97
C ALA A 95 6.91 -20.30 -9.87
N THR A 96 6.78 -21.51 -10.43
CA THR A 96 5.61 -21.90 -11.24
C THR A 96 4.31 -21.84 -10.45
N SER A 97 4.29 -22.26 -9.17
CA SER A 97 3.07 -22.21 -8.37
C SER A 97 2.66 -20.78 -7.99
N VAL A 98 3.62 -19.88 -7.79
CA VAL A 98 3.33 -18.44 -7.67
C VAL A 98 2.86 -17.84 -8.99
N GLY A 99 3.41 -18.29 -10.13
CA GLY A 99 2.88 -17.95 -11.45
C GLY A 99 1.43 -18.37 -11.63
N ALA A 100 1.08 -19.60 -11.21
CA ALA A 100 -0.30 -20.09 -11.19
C ALA A 100 -1.23 -19.22 -10.34
N ILE A 101 -0.79 -18.83 -9.14
CA ILE A 101 -1.53 -17.88 -8.27
C ILE A 101 -1.82 -16.58 -9.02
N LEU A 102 -0.82 -16.00 -9.70
CA LEU A 102 -1.00 -14.76 -10.47
C LEU A 102 -1.99 -14.96 -11.64
N SER A 103 -1.89 -16.05 -12.39
CA SER A 103 -2.80 -16.30 -13.52
C SER A 103 -4.24 -16.57 -13.07
N ILE A 104 -4.44 -17.26 -11.94
CA ILE A 104 -5.77 -17.50 -11.36
C ILE A 104 -6.35 -16.23 -10.74
N ALA A 105 -5.53 -15.42 -10.06
CA ALA A 105 -5.96 -14.11 -9.53
C ALA A 105 -6.50 -13.18 -10.64
N TRP A 106 -6.03 -13.33 -11.87
CA TRP A 106 -6.49 -12.59 -13.05
C TRP A 106 -7.88 -13.03 -13.55
N GLN A 107 -8.39 -14.15 -13.04
CA GLN A 107 -9.74 -14.64 -13.31
C GLN A 107 -10.77 -14.18 -12.27
N LEU A 108 -10.44 -13.16 -11.47
CA LEU A 108 -11.37 -12.63 -10.49
C LEU A 108 -12.67 -12.17 -11.18
N ALA A 109 -13.78 -12.78 -10.79
CA ALA A 109 -15.10 -12.47 -11.32
C ALA A 109 -15.64 -11.17 -10.70
N SER A 110 -16.41 -10.41 -11.47
CA SER A 110 -17.10 -9.23 -10.97
C SER A 110 -18.14 -9.61 -9.94
N CYS A 111 -18.27 -8.78 -8.92
CA CYS A 111 -19.32 -8.93 -7.90
C CYS A 111 -20.68 -8.40 -8.39
N GLU A 112 -20.72 -7.72 -9.53
CA GLU A 112 -21.93 -7.18 -10.14
C GLU A 112 -22.45 -8.07 -11.28
N ASP A 113 -21.55 -8.78 -11.97
CA ASP A 113 -21.87 -9.77 -13.00
C ASP A 113 -20.90 -10.95 -12.92
N GLU A 114 -21.39 -12.09 -12.44
CA GLU A 114 -20.57 -13.29 -12.22
C GLU A 114 -20.04 -13.94 -13.50
N ASN A 115 -20.57 -13.56 -14.66
CA ASN A 115 -20.08 -14.03 -15.95
C ASN A 115 -19.00 -13.09 -16.53
N ARG A 116 -18.78 -11.95 -15.90
CA ARG A 116 -17.77 -10.96 -16.30
C ARG A 116 -16.53 -11.08 -15.43
N LEU A 117 -15.37 -11.14 -16.06
CA LEU A 117 -14.09 -11.02 -15.36
C LEU A 117 -13.78 -9.54 -15.11
N ILE A 118 -13.21 -9.24 -13.94
CA ILE A 118 -12.83 -7.87 -13.55
C ILE A 118 -11.70 -7.35 -14.45
N PHE A 119 -10.72 -8.20 -14.73
CA PHE A 119 -9.56 -7.82 -15.53
C PHE A 119 -9.80 -8.21 -16.99
N SER A 120 -9.73 -7.26 -17.92
CA SER A 120 -9.78 -7.56 -19.36
C SER A 120 -8.44 -8.12 -19.86
N ASP A 121 -8.36 -8.56 -21.11
CA ASP A 121 -7.07 -8.86 -21.74
C ASP A 121 -6.23 -7.57 -21.75
N SER A 122 -4.97 -7.68 -21.29
CA SER A 122 -4.16 -6.52 -20.93
C SER A 122 -3.64 -5.80 -22.18
N LYS A 123 -4.39 -4.82 -22.68
CA LYS A 123 -3.91 -3.84 -23.68
C LYS A 123 -3.01 -2.77 -23.07
N MET A 124 -2.78 -2.81 -21.74
CA MET A 124 -2.15 -1.73 -20.98
C MET A 124 -0.61 -1.85 -20.92
N MET A 125 -0.04 -3.01 -21.25
CA MET A 125 1.40 -3.25 -21.23
C MET A 125 2.01 -3.07 -22.62
N VAL A 126 3.24 -2.52 -22.67
CA VAL A 126 3.99 -2.32 -23.93
C VAL A 126 4.84 -3.55 -24.25
N CYS A 127 5.34 -4.25 -23.22
CA CYS A 127 6.16 -5.45 -23.40
C CYS A 127 5.34 -6.69 -23.77
N THR A 128 5.95 -7.59 -24.54
CA THR A 128 5.36 -8.92 -24.80
C THR A 128 5.36 -9.74 -23.51
N PRO A 129 4.22 -10.31 -23.10
CA PRO A 129 4.15 -11.09 -21.88
C PRO A 129 4.95 -12.39 -22.00
N LYS A 130 5.57 -12.82 -20.91
CA LYS A 130 6.30 -14.11 -20.85
C LYS A 130 5.32 -15.24 -20.48
N PRO A 131 5.41 -16.41 -21.10
CA PRO A 131 4.57 -17.55 -20.73
C PRO A 131 5.07 -18.24 -19.44
N MET A 132 4.19 -18.98 -18.78
CA MET A 132 4.44 -19.59 -17.47
C MET A 132 5.58 -20.61 -17.45
N HIS A 133 5.86 -21.29 -18.57
CA HIS A 133 6.96 -22.25 -18.67
C HIS A 133 8.35 -21.62 -18.53
N PHE A 134 8.47 -20.29 -18.54
CA PHE A 134 9.73 -19.59 -18.20
C PHE A 134 10.07 -19.65 -16.71
N LEU A 135 9.12 -20.04 -15.86
CA LEU A 135 9.32 -20.13 -14.41
C LEU A 135 9.91 -21.49 -14.04
N GLU A 136 10.99 -21.46 -13.25
CA GLU A 136 11.60 -22.67 -12.69
C GLU A 136 10.59 -23.45 -11.83
N THR A 137 10.45 -24.75 -12.12
CA THR A 137 9.60 -25.67 -11.35
C THR A 137 10.25 -26.13 -10.05
N ARG A 138 11.51 -25.75 -9.79
CA ARG A 138 12.25 -26.16 -8.59
C ARG A 138 11.49 -25.73 -7.33
N VAL A 139 11.22 -26.72 -6.50
CA VAL A 139 10.62 -26.52 -5.18
C VAL A 139 11.58 -25.76 -4.29
N ILE A 140 11.08 -24.70 -3.66
CA ILE A 140 11.86 -23.83 -2.75
C ILE A 140 11.39 -24.04 -1.31
N ARG A 141 10.17 -24.54 -1.11
CA ARG A 141 9.63 -24.89 0.20
C ARG A 141 8.65 -26.06 0.10
N GLU A 142 8.71 -26.95 1.08
CA GLU A 142 7.77 -28.04 1.31
C GLU A 142 7.28 -27.96 2.76
N ALA A 143 5.98 -28.19 2.98
CA ALA A 143 5.42 -28.36 4.31
C ALA A 143 5.81 -29.75 4.82
N THR A 144 6.30 -29.83 6.05
CA THR A 144 6.87 -31.08 6.58
C THR A 144 5.82 -32.16 6.86
N HIS A 145 4.54 -31.80 7.06
CA HIS A 145 3.51 -32.73 7.58
C HIS A 145 2.07 -32.44 7.11
N ARG A 146 1.84 -31.97 5.88
CA ARG A 146 0.47 -31.74 5.38
C ARG A 146 0.16 -32.53 4.13
N LYS A 147 -1.11 -32.97 4.01
CA LYS A 147 -1.63 -33.57 2.80
C LYS A 147 -1.91 -32.45 1.78
N PRO A 148 -1.60 -32.65 0.49
CA PRO A 148 -2.03 -31.75 -0.57
C PRO A 148 -3.52 -31.44 -0.48
N PHE A 149 -3.90 -30.23 -0.86
CA PHE A 149 -5.31 -29.86 -0.98
C PHE A 149 -5.94 -30.66 -2.13
N ASP A 150 -6.95 -31.46 -1.81
CA ASP A 150 -7.78 -32.16 -2.80
C ASP A 150 -9.02 -31.30 -3.09
N MET A 151 -9.25 -31.01 -4.36
CA MET A 151 -10.44 -30.29 -4.81
C MET A 151 -11.72 -31.03 -4.42
N PRO A 152 -12.74 -30.36 -3.84
CA PRO A 152 -13.98 -31.02 -3.48
C PRO A 152 -14.73 -31.52 -4.73
N PRO A 153 -15.06 -32.82 -4.83
CA PRO A 153 -15.56 -33.42 -6.07
C PRO A 153 -17.03 -33.07 -6.40
N HIS A 154 -17.75 -32.44 -5.47
CA HIS A 154 -19.18 -32.11 -5.62
C HIS A 154 -19.44 -30.69 -6.09
N LEU A 155 -18.39 -29.84 -6.17
CA LEU A 155 -18.52 -28.45 -6.58
C LEU A 155 -18.40 -28.33 -8.10
N THR A 156 -19.07 -27.34 -8.68
CA THR A 156 -18.89 -27.05 -10.10
C THR A 156 -17.49 -26.44 -10.33
N HIS A 157 -16.92 -26.68 -11.51
CA HIS A 157 -15.62 -26.09 -11.85
C HIS A 157 -15.64 -24.56 -11.77
N LYS A 158 -16.75 -23.94 -12.19
CA LYS A 158 -16.94 -22.48 -12.11
C LYS A 158 -16.88 -21.95 -10.67
N ASP A 159 -17.53 -22.65 -9.72
CA ASP A 159 -17.52 -22.24 -8.30
C ASP A 159 -16.12 -22.37 -7.70
N ILE A 160 -15.42 -23.44 -8.06
CA ILE A 160 -14.02 -23.67 -7.68
C ILE A 160 -13.13 -22.54 -8.23
N GLU A 161 -13.21 -22.24 -9.53
CA GLU A 161 -12.41 -21.19 -10.17
C GLU A 161 -12.65 -19.83 -9.53
N LYS A 162 -13.92 -19.46 -9.31
CA LYS A 162 -14.32 -18.19 -8.67
C LYS A 162 -13.76 -18.08 -7.26
N CYS A 163 -13.83 -19.16 -6.49
CA CYS A 163 -13.31 -19.26 -5.13
C CYS A 163 -11.77 -19.14 -5.10
N CYS A 164 -11.08 -19.91 -5.95
CA CYS A 164 -9.63 -19.85 -6.11
C CYS A 164 -9.16 -18.45 -6.54
N ALA A 165 -9.81 -17.84 -7.53
CA ALA A 165 -9.46 -16.51 -8.02
C ALA A 165 -9.52 -15.48 -6.89
N TYR A 166 -10.59 -15.48 -6.09
CA TYR A 166 -10.73 -14.61 -4.92
C TYR A 166 -9.58 -14.79 -3.91
N MET A 167 -9.30 -16.03 -3.53
CA MET A 167 -8.21 -16.34 -2.59
C MET A 167 -6.85 -15.93 -3.16
N CYS A 168 -6.57 -16.28 -4.42
CA CYS A 168 -5.32 -15.92 -5.10
C CYS A 168 -5.13 -14.41 -5.24
N THR A 169 -6.18 -13.64 -5.52
CA THR A 169 -6.09 -12.17 -5.53
C THR A 169 -5.75 -11.62 -4.14
N ALA A 170 -6.27 -12.22 -3.06
CA ALA A 170 -5.89 -11.82 -1.71
C ALA A 170 -4.39 -12.00 -1.43
N LEU A 171 -3.76 -13.04 -2.01
CA LEU A 171 -2.34 -13.34 -1.85
C LEU A 171 -1.42 -12.29 -2.46
N LEU A 172 -1.90 -11.47 -3.41
CA LEU A 172 -1.10 -10.40 -4.01
C LEU A 172 -0.52 -9.47 -2.93
N ARG A 173 -1.23 -9.27 -1.81
CA ARG A 173 -0.75 -8.46 -0.67
C ARG A 173 0.60 -8.92 -0.09
N LEU A 174 1.01 -10.17 -0.31
CA LEU A 174 2.30 -10.71 0.13
C LEU A 174 3.50 -10.07 -0.58
N ALA A 175 3.28 -9.30 -1.65
CA ALA A 175 4.33 -8.45 -2.19
C ALA A 175 4.92 -7.50 -1.14
N VAL A 176 4.10 -7.12 -0.15
CA VAL A 176 4.40 -6.04 0.81
C VAL A 176 4.19 -6.46 2.26
N LYS A 177 3.14 -7.23 2.54
CA LYS A 177 2.83 -7.72 3.89
C LYS A 177 3.66 -8.95 4.22
N ASP A 178 3.88 -9.15 5.51
CA ASP A 178 4.45 -10.40 6.02
C ASP A 178 3.41 -11.51 6.05
N GLU A 179 3.91 -12.73 6.20
CA GLU A 179 3.09 -13.93 6.28
C GLU A 179 2.12 -13.90 7.46
N ASP A 180 2.53 -13.34 8.60
CA ASP A 180 1.71 -13.27 9.81
C ASP A 180 0.49 -12.38 9.60
N ASN A 181 0.65 -11.25 8.91
CA ASN A 181 -0.45 -10.36 8.60
C ASN A 181 -1.51 -11.03 7.72
N LEU A 182 -1.11 -11.85 6.74
CA LEU A 182 -2.07 -12.57 5.90
C LEU A 182 -2.75 -13.68 6.68
N VAL A 183 -1.99 -14.51 7.41
CA VAL A 183 -2.53 -15.65 8.17
C VAL A 183 -3.56 -15.17 9.21
N GLN A 184 -3.26 -14.08 9.93
CA GLN A 184 -4.20 -13.50 10.90
C GLN A 184 -5.47 -12.92 10.25
N ALA A 185 -5.36 -12.41 9.01
CA ALA A 185 -6.48 -11.83 8.28
C ALA A 185 -7.27 -12.86 7.47
N TRP A 186 -6.82 -14.11 7.38
CA TRP A 186 -7.30 -15.07 6.39
C TRP A 186 -8.78 -15.40 6.53
N ASP A 187 -9.22 -15.70 7.75
CA ASP A 187 -10.63 -16.01 8.01
C ASP A 187 -11.53 -14.83 7.69
N TYR A 188 -11.11 -13.62 8.09
CA TYR A 188 -11.83 -12.39 7.76
C TYR A 188 -11.93 -12.18 6.24
N ILE A 189 -10.85 -12.41 5.48
CA ILE A 189 -10.87 -12.33 4.01
C ILE A 189 -11.88 -13.32 3.45
N CYS A 190 -11.86 -14.58 3.89
CA CYS A 190 -12.81 -15.60 3.44
C CYS A 190 -14.25 -15.21 3.77
N ASP A 191 -14.50 -14.66 4.96
CA ASP A 191 -15.82 -14.20 5.39
C ASP A 191 -16.33 -13.01 4.55
N GLN A 192 -15.43 -12.14 4.08
CA GLN A 192 -15.80 -11.05 3.18
C GLN A 192 -16.28 -11.53 1.80
N TYR A 193 -16.00 -12.78 1.41
CA TYR A 193 -16.49 -13.33 0.14
C TYR A 193 -18.01 -13.16 0.01
N ARG A 194 -18.74 -13.51 1.07
CA ARG A 194 -20.20 -13.39 1.14
C ARG A 194 -20.69 -11.96 1.03
N ASN A 195 -19.93 -10.98 1.52
CA ASN A 195 -20.31 -9.58 1.43
C ASN A 195 -20.23 -9.03 0.00
N PHE A 196 -19.30 -9.55 -0.81
CA PHE A 196 -19.14 -9.13 -2.20
C PHE A 196 -20.02 -9.94 -3.15
N TYR A 197 -19.98 -11.27 -3.08
CA TYR A 197 -20.69 -12.14 -4.01
C TYR A 197 -22.09 -12.54 -3.57
N ARG A 198 -22.50 -12.23 -2.33
CA ARG A 198 -23.78 -12.65 -1.73
C ARG A 198 -23.98 -14.17 -1.71
N ASP A 199 -22.88 -14.89 -1.75
CA ASP A 199 -22.82 -16.34 -1.81
C ASP A 199 -21.80 -16.87 -0.80
N GLU A 200 -21.91 -18.14 -0.43
CA GLU A 200 -20.94 -18.79 0.43
C GLU A 200 -19.66 -19.14 -0.33
N ILE A 201 -18.54 -19.14 0.37
CA ILE A 201 -17.27 -19.56 -0.21
C ILE A 201 -17.33 -21.08 -0.46
N ALA A 202 -16.99 -21.51 -1.68
CA ALA A 202 -17.18 -22.90 -2.10
C ALA A 202 -16.38 -23.89 -1.23
N PHE A 203 -15.20 -23.50 -0.79
CA PHE A 203 -14.40 -24.24 0.18
C PHE A 203 -13.49 -23.29 0.97
N ARG A 204 -12.94 -23.77 2.09
CA ARG A 204 -11.96 -23.04 2.89
C ARG A 204 -10.66 -23.83 2.96
N ILE A 205 -9.56 -23.11 2.79
CA ILE A 205 -8.20 -23.60 3.01
C ILE A 205 -7.66 -22.92 4.26
N THR A 206 -6.91 -23.65 5.09
CA THR A 206 -6.11 -23.07 6.18
C THR A 206 -4.66 -22.96 5.70
N PRO A 207 -4.18 -21.76 5.33
CA PRO A 207 -2.84 -21.60 4.78
C PRO A 207 -1.78 -22.03 5.77
N ASP A 208 -0.73 -22.68 5.26
CA ASP A 208 0.47 -22.96 6.02
C ASP A 208 1.38 -21.72 6.04
N ARG A 209 1.83 -21.33 7.23
CA ARG A 209 2.63 -20.13 7.44
C ARG A 209 3.93 -20.16 6.64
N GLU A 210 4.57 -21.31 6.54
CA GLU A 210 5.85 -21.47 5.85
C GLU A 210 5.68 -21.39 4.34
N CYS A 211 4.59 -21.96 3.82
CA CYS A 211 4.21 -21.81 2.42
C CYS A 211 3.92 -20.35 2.06
N ILE A 212 3.16 -19.64 2.90
CA ILE A 212 2.91 -18.19 2.71
C ILE A 212 4.22 -17.39 2.72
N ALA A 213 5.15 -17.70 3.61
CA ALA A 213 6.47 -17.08 3.64
C ALA A 213 7.27 -17.36 2.35
N GLY A 214 7.15 -18.59 1.80
CA GLY A 214 7.74 -18.98 0.52
C GLY A 214 7.18 -18.18 -0.66
N ILE A 215 5.86 -18.03 -0.74
CA ILE A 215 5.19 -17.23 -1.78
C ILE A 215 5.66 -15.78 -1.71
N ARG A 216 5.66 -15.21 -0.50
CA ARG A 216 6.15 -13.85 -0.24
C ARG A 216 7.60 -13.67 -0.72
N ASN A 217 8.48 -14.59 -0.36
CA ASN A 217 9.89 -14.53 -0.76
C ASN A 217 10.04 -14.49 -2.29
N LEU A 218 9.28 -15.33 -3.01
CA LEU A 218 9.28 -15.36 -4.47
C LEU A 218 8.76 -14.05 -5.08
N LEU A 219 7.65 -13.51 -4.59
CA LEU A 219 7.10 -12.22 -5.04
C LEU A 219 8.07 -11.05 -4.81
N GLN A 220 8.93 -11.13 -3.79
CA GLN A 220 9.90 -10.07 -3.48
C GLN A 220 11.22 -10.20 -4.25
N THR A 221 11.69 -11.43 -4.45
CA THR A 221 13.03 -11.73 -5.01
C THR A 221 13.04 -11.98 -6.51
N ARG A 222 11.96 -12.52 -7.09
CA ARG A 222 11.88 -12.77 -8.54
C ARG A 222 11.21 -11.59 -9.24
N THR A 223 12.01 -10.78 -9.92
CA THR A 223 11.58 -9.56 -10.62
C THR A 223 10.39 -9.81 -11.56
N LEU A 224 10.38 -10.90 -12.33
CA LEU A 224 9.27 -11.20 -13.25
C LEU A 224 7.93 -11.35 -12.52
N LEU A 225 7.90 -12.08 -11.39
CA LEU A 225 6.69 -12.26 -10.58
C LEU A 225 6.26 -10.94 -9.93
N ARG A 226 7.21 -10.18 -9.38
CA ARG A 226 6.95 -8.85 -8.81
C ARG A 226 6.38 -7.88 -9.83
N ASN A 227 6.97 -7.83 -11.02
CA ASN A 227 6.56 -6.94 -12.11
C ASN A 227 5.15 -7.27 -12.62
N THR A 228 4.76 -8.54 -12.57
CA THR A 228 3.40 -8.98 -12.94
C THR A 228 2.33 -8.32 -12.07
N ILE A 229 2.64 -7.98 -10.81
CA ILE A 229 1.74 -7.20 -9.94
C ILE A 229 1.47 -5.81 -10.53
N GLY A 230 2.42 -5.23 -11.26
CA GLY A 230 2.24 -3.98 -11.99
C GLY A 230 1.06 -4.02 -12.96
N VAL A 231 0.82 -5.17 -13.60
CA VAL A 231 -0.33 -5.36 -14.51
C VAL A 231 -1.65 -5.21 -13.74
N PHE A 232 -1.74 -5.80 -12.54
CA PHE A 232 -2.93 -5.67 -11.67
C PHE A 232 -3.12 -4.24 -11.17
N LEU A 233 -2.05 -3.52 -10.88
CA LEU A 233 -2.12 -2.15 -10.39
C LEU A 233 -2.53 -1.15 -11.49
N LEU A 234 -2.11 -1.37 -12.73
CA LEU A 234 -2.57 -0.62 -13.89
C LEU A 234 -4.05 -0.91 -14.16
N ALA A 235 -4.45 -2.19 -14.21
CA ALA A 235 -5.84 -2.56 -14.43
C ALA A 235 -6.76 -2.02 -13.33
N PHE A 236 -6.30 -1.98 -12.08
CA PHE A 236 -7.02 -1.38 -10.96
C PHE A 236 -7.40 0.09 -11.17
N GLN A 237 -6.57 0.87 -11.90
CA GLN A 237 -6.86 2.29 -12.13
C GLN A 237 -8.15 2.49 -12.91
N GLU A 238 -8.43 1.58 -13.85
CA GLU A 238 -9.60 1.60 -14.74
C GLU A 238 -10.86 1.00 -14.09
N LEU A 239 -10.73 0.39 -12.90
CA LEU A 239 -11.88 -0.18 -12.20
C LEU A 239 -12.73 0.91 -11.54
N GLU A 240 -14.03 0.65 -11.48
CA GLU A 240 -15.03 1.49 -10.80
C GLU A 240 -15.94 0.64 -9.90
N GLY A 241 -16.87 1.29 -9.20
CA GLY A 241 -17.95 0.61 -8.49
C GLY A 241 -17.50 -0.40 -7.42
N ASN A 242 -18.21 -1.53 -7.33
CA ASN A 242 -17.92 -2.55 -6.33
C ASN A 242 -16.70 -3.42 -6.69
N ASP A 243 -16.37 -3.57 -7.97
CA ASP A 243 -15.15 -4.27 -8.40
C ASP A 243 -13.90 -3.54 -7.90
N LYS A 244 -13.87 -2.21 -7.97
CA LYS A 244 -12.78 -1.42 -7.39
C LYS A 244 -12.68 -1.62 -5.87
N LYS A 245 -13.83 -1.64 -5.16
CA LYS A 245 -13.85 -1.89 -3.70
C LYS A 245 -13.34 -3.27 -3.33
N LEU A 246 -13.69 -4.28 -4.13
CA LEU A 246 -13.23 -5.66 -3.97
C LEU A 246 -11.70 -5.73 -4.10
N CYS A 247 -11.16 -5.26 -5.22
CA CYS A 247 -9.70 -5.23 -5.46
C CYS A 247 -8.97 -4.39 -4.40
N LYS A 248 -9.57 -3.28 -3.96
CA LYS A 248 -9.04 -2.44 -2.88
C LYS A 248 -8.87 -3.20 -1.57
N MET A 249 -9.89 -3.98 -1.19
CA MET A 249 -9.84 -4.82 0.01
C MET A 249 -8.84 -5.98 -0.15
N LEU A 250 -8.83 -6.63 -1.32
CA LEU A 250 -8.04 -7.85 -1.53
C LEU A 250 -6.53 -7.58 -1.61
N TYR A 251 -6.08 -6.52 -2.29
CA TYR A 251 -4.64 -6.30 -2.46
C TYR A 251 -4.17 -4.85 -2.52
N GLU A 252 -4.97 -3.91 -3.04
CA GLU A 252 -4.44 -2.57 -3.33
C GLU A 252 -4.17 -1.75 -2.05
N LEU A 253 -5.08 -1.77 -1.08
CA LEU A 253 -4.91 -1.00 0.15
C LEU A 253 -3.61 -1.37 0.91
N PRO A 254 -3.25 -2.68 1.05
CA PRO A 254 -1.95 -3.09 1.57
C PRO A 254 -0.72 -2.56 0.82
N MET A 255 -0.82 -2.35 -0.50
CA MET A 255 0.27 -1.97 -1.40
C MET A 255 0.44 -0.46 -1.56
N CYS A 256 -0.61 0.30 -1.28
CA CYS A 256 -0.58 1.74 -1.38
C CYS A 256 0.39 2.34 -0.35
N TYR A 257 1.21 3.30 -0.78
CA TYR A 257 2.15 4.04 0.05
C TYR A 257 3.19 3.19 0.79
N VAL A 258 3.60 2.05 0.23
CA VAL A 258 4.54 1.12 0.87
C VAL A 258 5.83 1.81 1.28
N GLY A 259 6.15 1.72 2.57
CA GLY A 259 7.33 2.36 3.15
C GLY A 259 7.19 3.87 3.37
N MET A 260 6.07 4.50 3.01
CA MET A 260 5.82 5.94 3.08
C MET A 260 4.87 6.32 4.21
N HIS A 261 4.95 5.64 5.37
CA HIS A 261 4.03 5.89 6.51
C HIS A 261 3.98 7.36 6.95
N ALA A 262 5.08 8.12 6.80
CA ALA A 262 5.08 9.55 7.11
C ALA A 262 4.09 10.32 6.24
N TYR A 263 3.94 9.95 4.96
CA TYR A 263 3.00 10.60 4.06
C TYR A 263 1.54 10.32 4.45
N SER A 264 1.19 9.05 4.70
CA SER A 264 -0.18 8.71 5.12
C SER A 264 -0.54 9.29 6.48
N LEU A 265 0.39 9.27 7.46
CA LEU A 265 0.20 9.92 8.75
C LEU A 265 0.07 11.44 8.64
N PHE A 266 0.81 12.06 7.71
CA PHE A 266 0.69 13.50 7.47
C PHE A 266 -0.72 13.87 7.01
N LEU A 267 -1.24 13.17 5.99
CA LEU A 267 -2.61 13.39 5.50
C LEU A 267 -3.66 13.14 6.57
N ASP A 268 -3.55 12.03 7.33
CA ASP A 268 -4.47 11.71 8.43
C ASP A 268 -4.46 12.80 9.51
N CYS A 269 -3.28 13.20 9.98
CA CYS A 269 -3.17 14.22 11.01
C CYS A 269 -3.71 15.58 10.54
N SER A 270 -3.37 16.00 9.31
CA SER A 270 -3.86 17.25 8.72
C SER A 270 -5.38 17.24 8.63
N ALA A 271 -5.98 16.18 8.09
CA ALA A 271 -7.42 16.04 7.95
C ALA A 271 -8.13 16.02 9.32
N ARG A 272 -7.56 15.30 10.28
CA ARG A 272 -8.16 15.15 11.62
C ARG A 272 -8.06 16.41 12.46
N LEU A 273 -6.99 17.18 12.31
CA LEU A 273 -6.84 18.50 12.91
C LEU A 273 -7.55 19.59 12.11
N ASN A 274 -8.09 19.25 10.93
CA ASN A 274 -8.67 20.16 9.95
C ASN A 274 -7.70 21.32 9.60
N ALA A 275 -6.41 21.02 9.66
CA ALA A 275 -5.33 21.96 9.36
C ALA A 275 -5.12 22.01 7.84
N PRO A 276 -5.03 23.22 7.23
CA PRO A 276 -4.62 23.34 5.85
C PRO A 276 -3.25 22.69 5.63
N ILE A 277 -3.10 21.93 4.56
CA ILE A 277 -1.90 21.13 4.28
C ILE A 277 -0.62 21.97 4.29
N SER A 278 -0.64 23.15 3.68
CA SER A 278 0.50 24.09 3.62
C SER A 278 0.93 24.57 5.01
N GLU A 279 -0.04 24.93 5.84
CA GLU A 279 0.18 25.39 7.21
C GLU A 279 0.67 24.24 8.10
N PHE A 280 0.08 23.06 7.96
CA PHE A 280 0.51 21.87 8.70
C PHE A 280 1.94 21.45 8.35
N ALA A 281 2.32 21.53 7.07
CA ALA A 281 3.71 21.33 6.63
C ALA A 281 4.65 22.39 7.22
N ALA A 282 4.23 23.65 7.29
CA ALA A 282 5.01 24.72 7.89
C ALA A 282 5.25 24.48 9.39
N LEU A 283 4.25 24.00 10.13
CA LEU A 283 4.35 23.66 11.55
C LEU A 283 5.36 22.55 11.84
N LEU A 284 5.48 21.59 10.93
CA LEU A 284 6.39 20.46 11.07
C LEU A 284 7.82 20.78 10.58
N LYS A 285 8.05 21.97 10.02
CA LYS A 285 9.33 22.33 9.40
C LYS A 285 10.44 22.47 10.44
N HIS A 286 11.41 21.57 10.35
CA HIS A 286 12.60 21.55 11.17
C HIS A 286 13.78 21.01 10.32
N PRO A 287 15.05 21.39 10.57
CA PRO A 287 16.20 20.82 9.84
C PRO A 287 16.18 19.28 9.73
N SER A 288 15.71 18.60 10.78
CA SER A 288 15.59 17.12 10.82
C SER A 288 14.41 16.52 10.05
N THR A 289 13.46 17.33 9.60
CA THR A 289 12.24 16.91 8.89
C THR A 289 12.13 17.53 7.50
N SER A 290 12.92 18.57 7.20
CA SER A 290 12.78 19.39 5.98
C SER A 290 12.81 18.55 4.71
N LYS A 291 13.82 17.71 4.50
CA LYS A 291 13.92 16.88 3.28
C LYS A 291 12.69 15.99 3.06
N SER A 292 12.22 15.35 4.13
CA SER A 292 11.04 14.51 4.10
C SER A 292 9.78 15.34 3.80
N LEU A 293 9.65 16.53 4.40
CA LEU A 293 8.54 17.46 4.13
C LEU A 293 8.58 18.03 2.70
N ASP A 294 9.77 18.30 2.16
CA ASP A 294 9.94 18.75 0.78
C ASP A 294 9.45 17.66 -0.19
N THR A 295 9.74 16.38 0.11
CA THR A 295 9.21 15.24 -0.66
C THR A 295 7.70 15.07 -0.50
N VAL A 296 7.14 15.24 0.71
CA VAL A 296 5.67 15.24 0.92
C VAL A 296 5.02 16.36 0.10
N THR A 297 5.60 17.55 0.14
CA THR A 297 5.12 18.72 -0.61
C THR A 297 5.17 18.47 -2.12
N TYR A 298 6.27 17.89 -2.61
CA TYR A 298 6.39 17.50 -4.02
C TYR A 298 5.26 16.56 -4.45
N ILE A 299 5.00 15.51 -3.67
CA ILE A 299 3.94 14.55 -3.97
C ILE A 299 2.57 15.23 -4.03
N LEU A 300 2.30 16.11 -3.07
CA LEU A 300 1.03 16.85 -3.01
C LEU A 300 0.85 17.72 -4.26
N THR A 301 1.87 18.45 -4.69
CA THR A 301 1.76 19.42 -5.79
C THR A 301 1.91 18.83 -7.19
N HIS A 302 2.48 17.63 -7.33
CA HIS A 302 2.71 17.00 -8.64
C HIS A 302 1.80 15.79 -8.90
N TYR A 303 1.26 15.14 -7.86
CA TYR A 303 0.48 13.92 -8.02
C TYR A 303 -0.91 13.95 -7.38
N GLU A 304 -1.04 14.39 -6.11
CA GLU A 304 -2.32 14.30 -5.39
C GLU A 304 -3.25 15.48 -5.71
N PHE A 305 -2.70 16.70 -5.75
CA PHE A 305 -3.40 17.94 -6.03
C PHE A 305 -2.62 18.77 -7.07
N PRO A 306 -2.47 18.25 -8.30
CA PRO A 306 -1.68 18.91 -9.33
C PRO A 306 -2.30 20.27 -9.70
N SER A 307 -1.45 21.28 -9.87
CA SER A 307 -1.81 22.51 -10.60
C SER A 307 -2.09 22.18 -12.08
N GLU A 308 -2.69 23.11 -12.82
CA GLU A 308 -2.88 22.95 -14.27
C GLU A 308 -1.55 22.65 -15.01
N GLU A 309 -0.44 23.25 -14.55
CA GLU A 309 0.90 23.00 -15.10
C GLU A 309 1.39 21.55 -14.89
N ASN A 310 0.96 20.90 -13.80
CA ASN A 310 1.37 19.54 -13.44
C ASN A 310 0.32 18.47 -13.79
N LYS A 311 -0.82 18.87 -14.37
CA LYS A 311 -1.95 17.97 -14.61
C LYS A 311 -1.61 16.82 -15.55
N GLU A 312 -0.93 17.11 -16.65
CA GLU A 312 -0.48 16.09 -17.61
C GLU A 312 0.46 15.08 -16.96
N MET A 313 1.36 15.54 -16.08
CA MET A 313 2.26 14.67 -15.33
C MET A 313 1.48 13.74 -14.39
N ALA A 314 0.54 14.27 -13.63
CA ALA A 314 -0.29 13.48 -12.72
C ALA A 314 -1.15 12.45 -13.45
N GLU A 315 -1.72 12.81 -14.62
CA GLU A 315 -2.51 11.92 -15.46
C GLU A 315 -1.72 10.71 -15.97
N LYS A 316 -0.40 10.89 -16.20
CA LYS A 316 0.52 9.84 -16.61
C LYS A 316 1.10 9.03 -15.45
N ALA A 317 0.80 9.40 -14.20
CA ALA A 317 1.45 8.85 -13.02
C ALA A 317 0.45 8.28 -12.00
N LYS A 318 -0.69 7.72 -12.44
CA LYS A 318 -1.75 7.23 -11.55
C LYS A 318 -1.28 6.17 -10.56
N THR A 319 -0.19 5.47 -10.86
CA THR A 319 0.41 4.41 -10.05
C THR A 319 1.53 4.87 -9.10
N TRP A 320 1.78 6.17 -8.97
CA TRP A 320 2.86 6.73 -8.14
C TRP A 320 2.84 6.21 -6.69
N ARG A 321 1.66 5.92 -6.15
CA ARG A 321 1.46 5.41 -4.77
C ARG A 321 2.10 4.04 -4.56
N TYR A 322 2.39 3.32 -5.64
CA TYR A 322 3.02 1.99 -5.66
C TYR A 322 4.47 2.01 -6.18
N ALA A 323 4.99 3.18 -6.55
CA ALA A 323 6.31 3.33 -7.19
C ALA A 323 7.43 2.57 -6.47
N ARG A 324 7.36 2.56 -5.14
CA ARG A 324 8.33 1.92 -4.25
C ARG A 324 8.37 0.39 -4.31
N LEU A 325 7.36 -0.25 -4.88
CA LEU A 325 7.37 -1.68 -5.16
C LEU A 325 8.36 -2.04 -6.26
N PHE A 326 8.55 -1.12 -7.20
CA PHE A 326 9.35 -1.34 -8.41
C PHE A 326 10.71 -0.65 -8.32
N ASN A 327 10.78 0.49 -7.63
CA ASN A 327 12.01 1.25 -7.47
C ASN A 327 12.18 1.75 -6.03
N SER A 328 13.20 1.25 -5.33
CA SER A 328 13.45 1.56 -3.92
C SER A 328 13.84 3.02 -3.65
N ASP A 329 14.35 3.72 -4.67
CA ASP A 329 14.85 5.10 -4.59
C ASP A 329 13.73 6.13 -4.78
N MET A 330 12.57 5.69 -5.26
CA MET A 330 11.36 6.51 -5.33
C MET A 330 10.95 6.96 -3.94
N PHE A 331 10.87 8.28 -3.76
CA PHE A 331 10.48 8.94 -2.51
C PHE A 331 11.30 8.42 -1.31
N ALA A 332 12.60 8.19 -1.52
CA ALA A 332 13.49 7.65 -0.51
C ALA A 332 13.52 8.50 0.78
N ASP A 333 13.38 9.82 0.66
CA ASP A 333 13.43 10.75 1.80
C ASP A 333 12.22 10.66 2.74
N ILE A 334 11.12 10.05 2.31
CA ILE A 334 9.95 9.75 3.15
C ILE A 334 9.81 8.28 3.48
N GLN A 335 10.84 7.47 3.14
CA GLN A 335 10.89 6.09 3.64
C GLN A 335 10.90 6.12 5.16
N THR A 336 10.04 5.35 5.83
CA THR A 336 9.91 5.37 7.30
C THR A 336 11.26 5.21 8.03
N LYS A 337 12.17 4.39 7.49
CA LYS A 337 13.51 4.19 8.06
C LYS A 337 14.46 5.40 7.86
N ASN A 338 14.21 6.23 6.86
CA ASN A 338 15.00 7.43 6.53
C ASN A 338 14.39 8.71 7.14
N CYS A 339 13.08 8.73 7.38
CA CYS A 339 12.34 9.89 7.89
C CYS A 339 11.85 9.73 9.34
N GLY A 340 12.59 8.99 10.17
CA GLY A 340 12.14 8.59 11.50
C GLY A 340 11.67 9.74 12.41
N MET A 341 12.29 10.92 12.28
CA MET A 341 11.88 12.12 13.03
C MET A 341 10.49 12.62 12.61
N LEU A 342 10.24 12.78 11.31
CA LEU A 342 8.94 13.22 10.80
C LEU A 342 7.87 12.17 11.10
N ALA A 343 8.15 10.90 10.81
CA ALA A 343 7.23 9.80 11.08
C ALA A 343 6.89 9.68 12.58
N GLY A 344 7.88 9.85 13.47
CA GLY A 344 7.67 9.80 14.91
C GLY A 344 6.81 10.95 15.45
N VAL A 345 7.03 12.18 14.98
CA VAL A 345 6.19 13.33 15.36
C VAL A 345 4.75 13.10 14.91
N LEU A 346 4.54 12.70 13.66
CA LEU A 346 3.22 12.44 13.11
C LEU A 346 2.52 11.26 13.81
N ALA A 347 3.25 10.19 14.13
CA ALA A 347 2.71 9.07 14.89
C ALA A 347 2.23 9.50 16.29
N MET A 348 3.00 10.36 16.98
CA MET A 348 2.63 10.88 18.30
C MET A 348 1.44 11.84 18.23
N VAL A 349 1.38 12.70 17.21
CA VAL A 349 0.20 13.55 16.95
C VAL A 349 -1.03 12.68 16.73
N SER A 350 -0.95 11.70 15.83
CA SER A 350 -2.06 10.79 15.52
C SER A 350 -2.55 10.02 16.75
N HIS A 351 -1.62 9.54 17.60
CA HIS A 351 -1.93 8.89 18.86
C HIS A 351 -2.73 9.83 19.79
N LYS A 352 -2.24 11.05 20.03
CA LYS A 352 -2.87 12.03 20.94
C LYS A 352 -4.24 12.52 20.47
N ILE A 353 -4.48 12.64 19.16
CA ILE A 353 -5.80 13.03 18.62
C ILE A 353 -6.79 11.86 18.51
N GLY A 354 -6.43 10.68 19.06
CA GLY A 354 -7.26 9.49 19.22
C GLY A 354 -7.23 8.52 18.04
N GLY A 355 -6.02 8.12 17.59
CA GLY A 355 -5.69 7.26 16.43
C GLY A 355 -6.87 6.64 15.65
N GLY A 356 -7.07 7.05 14.40
CA GLY A 356 -8.13 6.47 13.56
C GLY A 356 -7.68 5.14 12.97
N GLY A 357 -8.34 4.03 13.32
CA GLY A 357 -8.36 2.75 12.59
C GLY A 357 -7.05 1.98 12.32
N PHE A 358 -5.87 2.59 12.41
CA PHE A 358 -4.58 2.05 11.97
C PHE A 358 -3.80 1.32 13.08
N GLY A 359 -4.47 0.96 14.17
CA GLY A 359 -3.81 0.46 15.37
C GLY A 359 -2.90 1.52 16.01
N ASP A 360 -2.07 1.10 16.96
CA ASP A 360 -1.13 2.00 17.62
C ASP A 360 0.06 2.31 16.71
N VAL A 361 -0.04 3.39 15.93
CA VAL A 361 0.98 3.84 14.97
C VAL A 361 2.33 4.18 15.61
N THR A 362 2.40 4.34 16.93
CA THR A 362 3.67 4.48 17.66
C THR A 362 4.49 3.19 17.70
N LYS A 363 3.86 2.04 17.42
CA LYS A 363 4.49 0.71 17.36
C LYS A 363 5.04 0.34 15.98
N ILE A 364 5.04 1.25 15.01
CA ILE A 364 5.70 1.03 13.73
C ILE A 364 7.16 0.63 13.99
N ARG A 365 7.55 -0.58 13.55
CA ARG A 365 8.83 -1.23 13.90
C ARG A 365 10.03 -0.29 13.72
N GLN A 366 10.06 0.48 12.64
CA GLN A 366 11.16 1.36 12.25
C GLN A 366 11.31 2.61 13.13
N ILE A 367 10.28 3.03 13.87
CA ILE A 367 10.28 4.25 14.69
C ILE A 367 9.98 4.01 16.17
N SER A 368 9.45 2.84 16.53
CA SER A 368 9.06 2.50 17.91
C SER A 368 10.21 2.68 18.93
N GLY A 369 11.42 2.22 18.59
CA GLY A 369 12.60 2.40 19.42
C GLY A 369 12.98 3.87 19.60
N LEU A 370 12.91 4.67 18.52
CA LEU A 370 13.19 6.10 18.55
C LEU A 370 12.18 6.86 19.42
N ILE A 371 10.88 6.58 19.24
CA ILE A 371 9.80 7.17 20.03
C ILE A 371 9.98 6.81 21.51
N THR A 372 10.29 5.55 21.82
CA THR A 372 10.48 5.10 23.20
C THR A 372 11.64 5.82 23.87
N GLN A 373 12.79 5.93 23.18
CA GLN A 373 13.98 6.61 23.71
C GLN A 373 13.76 8.11 23.92
N GLN A 374 12.97 8.76 23.05
CA GLN A 374 12.78 10.21 23.06
C GLN A 374 11.34 10.63 23.34
N ARG A 375 10.61 9.81 24.10
CA ARG A 375 9.15 9.95 24.29
C ARG A 375 8.71 11.35 24.70
N LYS A 376 9.34 11.91 25.73
CA LYS A 376 9.05 13.26 26.24
C LYS A 376 9.20 14.34 25.17
N TRP A 377 10.12 14.15 24.22
CA TRP A 377 10.32 15.11 23.12
C TRP A 377 9.21 14.97 22.09
N PHE A 378 8.91 13.75 21.62
CA PHE A 378 7.81 13.54 20.67
C PHE A 378 6.47 14.01 21.24
N GLU A 379 6.20 13.72 22.51
CA GLU A 379 5.00 14.19 23.20
C GLU A 379 4.95 15.71 23.22
N PHE A 380 6.04 16.37 23.64
CA PHE A 380 6.14 17.82 23.66
C PHE A 380 5.88 18.44 22.27
N VAL A 381 6.53 17.94 21.21
CA VAL A 381 6.34 18.47 19.85
C VAL A 381 4.91 18.27 19.39
N ALA A 382 4.35 17.07 19.61
CA ALA A 382 2.98 16.77 19.25
C ALA A 382 1.97 17.67 19.98
N ASP A 383 2.17 17.94 21.27
CA ASP A 383 1.34 18.85 22.06
C ASP A 383 1.36 20.26 21.48
N ASN A 384 2.53 20.81 21.14
CA ASN A 384 2.63 22.14 20.53
C ASN A 384 1.95 22.21 19.15
N VAL A 385 2.09 21.16 18.33
CA VAL A 385 1.41 21.10 17.02
C VAL A 385 -0.11 21.11 17.20
N ILE A 386 -0.63 20.30 18.13
CA ILE A 386 -2.06 20.20 18.40
C ILE A 386 -2.60 21.51 19.00
N GLU A 387 -1.90 22.08 19.99
CA GLU A 387 -2.25 23.37 20.60
C GLU A 387 -2.30 24.49 19.57
N HIS A 388 -1.32 24.55 18.65
CA HIS A 388 -1.33 25.53 17.58
C HIS A 388 -2.56 25.35 16.67
N CYS A 389 -2.87 24.12 16.24
CA CYS A 389 -4.04 23.85 15.40
C CYS A 389 -5.36 24.21 16.13
N ASN A 390 -5.42 24.00 17.44
CA ASN A 390 -6.56 24.39 18.28
C ASN A 390 -6.68 25.93 18.38
N ALA A 391 -5.57 26.62 18.60
CA ALA A 391 -5.50 28.08 18.71
C ALA A 391 -5.85 28.77 17.39
N ALA A 392 -5.40 28.22 16.26
CA ALA A 392 -5.77 28.68 14.92
C ALA A 392 -7.25 28.43 14.57
N GLY A 393 -8.00 27.73 15.43
CA GLY A 393 -9.42 27.46 15.24
C GLY A 393 -9.73 26.31 14.28
N TRP A 394 -8.71 25.63 13.74
CA TRP A 394 -8.88 24.54 12.78
C TRP A 394 -9.58 23.33 13.39
N ALA A 395 -9.16 22.94 14.60
CA ALA A 395 -9.68 21.76 15.27
C ALA A 395 -11.11 21.92 15.86
N LYS A 396 -11.70 23.13 15.83
CA LYS A 396 -13.01 23.42 16.43
C LYS A 396 -14.22 22.85 15.65
N GLY A 397 -13.98 22.14 14.55
CA GLY A 397 -15.03 21.51 13.73
C GLY A 397 -15.62 20.19 14.26
N ARG A 398 -15.24 19.71 15.47
CA ARG A 398 -15.70 18.43 16.05
C ARG A 398 -16.70 18.56 17.20
N THR A 399 -17.55 19.58 17.21
CA THR A 399 -18.76 19.54 18.06
C THR A 399 -19.92 18.89 17.31
N ARG A 400 -19.96 17.56 17.43
CA ARG A 400 -21.09 16.59 17.43
C ARG A 400 -20.89 15.40 16.49
#